data_AF-A0A936FTB2-F1
#
_entry.id   AF-A0A936FTB2-F1
#
_cell.length_a   1.000
_cell.length_b   1.000
_cell.length_c   1.000
_cell.angle_alpha   90.00
_cell.angle_beta   90.00
_cell.angle_gamma   90.00
#
_symmetry.space_group_name_H-M   'P 1'
#
loop_
_entity.id
_entity.type
_entity.pdbx_description
1 polymer ?
#
loop_
_entity_poly.entity_id
_entity_poly.type
_entity_poly.pdbx_seq_one_letter_code
_entity_poly.pdbx_strand_id
1 'polypeptide(L)'
;MIISCWVDSFKNEALSHGFIKFSIALDSSIAVGDIVQNQAFIYFDFNDAVITNNVVSTITTGSVSNSEITTLQLMMSPNPTENIVYLMNKDISAETVNVSIFNSIGKCIHNQKISEIKSIDLSSYPSGIYLVSIKSKDKIYSGKVVKQ
;
A
#
# COMPACT_ATOMS: atom_id res chain seq x y z
N MET A 1 12.34 1.88 37.07
CA MET A 1 10.91 1.98 37.47
C MET A 1 10.65 0.79 38.39
N ILE A 2 10.28 1.03 39.66
CA ILE A 2 10.04 -0.04 40.65
C ILE A 2 8.53 -0.30 40.68
N ILE A 3 8.13 -1.57 40.57
CA ILE A 3 6.72 -1.99 40.58
C ILE A 3 6.57 -2.99 41.73
N SER A 4 5.70 -2.67 42.69
CA SER A 4 5.25 -3.59 43.72
C SER A 4 3.87 -4.15 43.32
N CYS A 5 3.77 -5.47 43.17
CA CYS A 5 2.53 -6.18 42.87
C CYS A 5 2.09 -6.94 44.13
N TRP A 6 0.85 -6.71 44.59
CA TRP A 6 0.29 -7.42 45.75
C TRP A 6 -0.12 -8.84 45.37
N VAL A 7 0.12 -9.79 46.28
CA VAL A 7 -0.17 -11.23 46.14
C VAL A 7 -1.67 -11.51 46.17
N ASP A 8 -2.23 -11.96 45.03
CA ASP A 8 -3.46 -12.77 44.97
C ASP A 8 -3.37 -13.86 43.88
N SER A 9 -2.21 -14.53 43.78
CA SER A 9 -1.96 -15.52 42.72
C SER A 9 -2.47 -16.94 43.03
N PHE A 10 -3.30 -17.15 44.07
CA PHE A 10 -3.71 -18.50 44.48
C PHE A 10 -5.09 -18.93 43.95
N LYS A 11 -5.79 -18.09 43.15
CA LYS A 11 -7.16 -18.40 42.71
C LYS A 11 -7.43 -18.33 41.22
N ASN A 12 -6.73 -17.51 40.41
CA ASN A 12 -7.02 -17.41 38.98
C ASN A 12 -5.86 -16.79 38.15
N GLU A 13 -4.97 -17.64 37.64
CA GLU A 13 -3.80 -17.23 36.85
C GLU A 13 -4.15 -16.38 35.61
N ALA A 14 -5.22 -16.75 34.89
CA ALA A 14 -5.63 -16.07 33.67
C ALA A 14 -6.09 -14.61 33.89
N LEU A 15 -6.53 -14.25 35.11
CA LEU A 15 -6.87 -12.87 35.49
C LEU A 15 -5.72 -12.14 36.23
N SER A 16 -4.61 -12.82 36.51
CA SER A 16 -3.45 -12.25 37.22
C SER A 16 -2.37 -11.67 36.28
N HIS A 17 -2.60 -11.66 34.96
CA HIS A 17 -1.69 -10.98 34.02
C HIS A 17 -1.92 -9.47 34.03
N GLY A 18 -1.04 -8.72 34.69
CA GLY A 18 -0.98 -7.27 34.57
C GLY A 18 -0.30 -6.82 33.26
N PHE A 19 -0.61 -5.61 32.81
CA PHE A 19 0.12 -4.95 31.72
C PHE A 19 0.67 -3.60 32.19
N ILE A 20 1.83 -3.22 31.66
CA ILE A 20 2.46 -1.93 31.94
C ILE A 20 2.32 -1.08 30.68
N LYS A 21 1.80 0.14 30.84
CA LYS A 21 1.81 1.17 29.81
C LYS A 21 2.81 2.24 30.19
N PHE A 22 3.73 2.56 29.30
CA PHE A 22 4.68 3.65 29.47
C PHE A 22 4.79 4.46 28.18
N SER A 23 5.30 5.68 28.30
CA SER A 23 5.61 6.56 27.17
C SER A 23 6.99 7.15 27.41
N ILE A 24 7.82 7.17 26.36
CA ILE A 24 9.18 7.71 26.40
C ILE A 24 9.32 8.65 25.21
N ALA A 25 9.77 9.88 25.47
CA ALA A 25 10.15 10.82 24.43
C ALA A 25 11.58 10.52 23.97
N LEU A 26 11.80 10.58 22.66
CA LEU A 26 13.14 10.48 22.09
C LEU A 26 13.91 11.79 22.34
N ASP A 27 15.21 11.66 22.60
CA ASP A 27 16.11 12.82 22.70
C ASP A 27 16.22 13.50 21.32
N SER A 28 16.17 14.83 21.31
CA SER A 28 16.31 15.66 20.10
C SER A 28 17.64 15.50 19.36
N SER A 29 18.66 14.92 20.00
CA SER A 29 19.99 14.66 19.42
C SER A 29 20.07 13.39 18.58
N ILE A 30 19.03 12.54 18.57
CA ILE A 30 19.03 11.28 17.84
C ILE A 30 18.84 11.53 16.34
N ALA A 31 19.73 10.95 15.54
CA ALA A 31 19.74 11.05 14.09
C ALA A 31 19.13 9.81 13.40
N VAL A 32 18.84 9.96 12.11
CA VAL A 32 18.39 8.84 11.26
C VAL A 32 19.50 7.82 11.13
N GLY A 33 19.19 6.55 11.37
CA GLY A 33 20.15 5.45 11.41
C GLY A 33 20.61 5.08 12.82
N ASP A 34 20.34 5.92 13.82
CA ASP A 34 20.69 5.62 15.20
C ASP A 34 19.90 4.44 15.75
N ILE A 35 20.56 3.70 16.65
CA ILE A 35 20.00 2.53 17.31
C ILE A 35 19.75 2.87 18.78
N VAL A 36 18.49 2.80 19.19
CA VAL A 36 18.07 2.95 20.58
C VAL A 36 17.86 1.56 21.16
N GLN A 37 18.65 1.21 22.18
CA GLN A 37 18.52 -0.04 22.91
C GLN A 37 17.87 0.20 24.27
N ASN A 38 16.93 -0.66 24.64
CA ASN A 38 16.28 -0.62 25.94
C ASN A 38 16.28 -2.01 26.60
N GLN A 39 16.56 -2.05 27.90
CA GLN A 39 16.51 -3.25 28.73
C GLN A 39 15.67 -2.95 29.97
N ALA A 40 14.72 -3.83 30.27
CA ALA A 40 13.89 -3.70 31.45
C ALA A 40 14.35 -4.67 32.55
N PHE A 41 14.07 -4.29 33.78
CA PHE A 41 14.32 -5.09 34.97
C PHE A 41 13.00 -5.21 35.72
N ILE A 42 12.59 -6.43 36.05
CA ILE A 42 11.37 -6.69 36.81
C ILE A 42 11.78 -7.03 38.24
N TYR A 43 11.28 -6.26 39.20
CA TYR A 43 11.49 -6.48 40.63
C TYR A 43 10.23 -7.07 41.25
N PHE A 44 10.40 -8.09 42.09
CA PHE A 44 9.31 -8.66 42.90
C PHE A 44 9.69 -8.49 44.37
N ASP A 45 8.92 -7.69 45.09
CA ASP A 45 9.18 -7.30 46.47
C ASP A 45 10.62 -6.78 46.68
N PHE A 46 11.39 -7.43 47.56
CA PHE A 46 12.77 -7.08 47.89
C PHE A 46 13.79 -8.04 47.27
N ASN A 47 13.40 -8.84 46.28
CA ASN A 47 14.31 -9.75 45.58
C ASN A 47 15.14 -9.02 44.52
N ASP A 48 16.24 -9.66 44.10
CA ASP A 48 17.04 -9.22 42.96
C ASP A 48 16.19 -9.18 41.68
N ALA A 49 16.59 -8.28 40.76
CA ALA A 49 15.84 -8.05 39.54
C ALA A 49 15.93 -9.24 38.58
N VAL A 50 14.78 -9.62 38.01
CA VAL A 50 14.73 -10.49 36.84
C VAL A 50 15.08 -9.65 35.61
N ILE A 51 16.22 -9.95 35.00
CA ILE A 51 16.72 -9.26 33.80
C ILE A 51 15.94 -9.75 32.58
N THR A 52 15.34 -8.83 31.81
CA THR A 52 14.61 -9.18 30.58
C THR A 52 15.51 -9.16 29.35
N ASN A 53 14.96 -9.57 28.19
CA ASN A 53 15.65 -9.39 26.91
C ASN A 53 15.80 -7.91 26.55
N ASN A 54 16.82 -7.60 25.74
CA ASN A 54 17.01 -6.27 25.17
C ASN A 54 16.09 -6.09 23.95
N VAL A 55 15.57 -4.87 23.80
CA VAL A 55 14.82 -4.44 22.62
C VAL A 55 15.66 -3.42 21.87
N VAL A 56 15.71 -3.55 20.55
CA VAL A 56 16.47 -2.69 19.64
C VAL A 56 15.50 -1.96 18.71
N SER A 57 15.55 -0.64 18.72
CA SER A 57 14.75 0.24 17.87
C SER A 57 15.67 1.07 16.98
N THR A 58 15.51 1.00 15.66
CA THR A 58 16.29 1.81 14.72
C THR A 58 15.48 3.00 14.23
N ILE A 59 16.07 4.20 14.25
CA ILE A 59 15.43 5.39 13.70
C ILE A 59 15.55 5.36 12.18
N THR A 60 14.42 5.38 11.48
CA THR A 60 14.37 5.39 10.03
C THR A 60 13.52 6.54 9.54
N THR A 61 13.90 7.14 8.42
CA THR A 61 13.02 8.02 7.66
C THR A 61 12.11 7.16 6.81
N GLY A 62 10.83 7.14 7.14
CA GLY A 62 9.83 6.62 6.21
C GLY A 62 9.83 7.49 4.96
N SER A 63 10.41 7.01 3.86
CA SER A 63 10.19 7.62 2.56
C SER A 63 8.77 7.27 2.13
N VAL A 64 7.81 8.12 2.47
CA VAL A 64 6.52 8.12 1.80
C VAL A 64 6.76 8.83 0.48
N SER A 65 7.08 8.07 -0.56
CA SER A 65 7.04 8.60 -1.93
C SER A 65 5.58 8.96 -2.22
N ASN A 66 5.22 10.23 -2.02
CA ASN A 66 3.95 10.78 -2.46
C ASN A 66 4.04 11.01 -3.97
N SER A 67 4.23 9.93 -4.75
CA SER A 67 4.04 10.00 -6.20
C SER A 67 2.56 10.27 -6.40
N GLU A 68 2.21 11.53 -6.63
CA GLU A 68 0.85 11.94 -6.98
C GLU A 68 0.48 11.31 -8.32
N ILE A 69 -0.14 10.13 -8.25
CA ILE A 69 -0.65 9.46 -9.44
C ILE A 69 -1.82 10.30 -9.95
N THR A 70 -1.60 10.96 -11.08
CA THR A 70 -2.63 11.77 -11.72
C THR A 70 -3.54 10.87 -12.55
N THR A 71 -4.79 10.73 -12.14
CA THR A 71 -5.82 10.04 -12.94
C THR A 71 -6.45 10.99 -13.95
N LEU A 72 -6.40 10.62 -15.22
CA LEU A 72 -6.89 11.39 -16.36
C LEU A 72 -7.98 10.61 -17.12
N GLN A 73 -8.87 11.34 -17.80
CA GLN A 73 -9.87 10.71 -18.65
C GLN A 73 -9.23 10.20 -19.95
N LEU A 74 -9.52 8.95 -20.29
CA LEU A 74 -9.16 8.36 -21.58
C LEU A 74 -10.26 8.67 -22.61
N MET A 75 -9.89 9.44 -23.64
CA MET A 75 -10.75 9.82 -24.75
C MET A 75 -10.60 8.79 -25.88
N MET A 76 -11.71 8.13 -26.20
CA MET A 76 -11.75 7.00 -27.14
C MET A 76 -12.92 7.17 -28.10
N SER A 77 -12.71 6.88 -29.39
CA SER A 77 -13.73 6.97 -30.43
C SER A 77 -13.55 5.89 -31.52
N PRO A 78 -14.62 5.30 -32.06
CA PRO A 78 -16.02 5.52 -31.72
C PRO A 78 -16.44 4.82 -30.42
N ASN A 79 -17.51 5.31 -29.79
CA ASN A 79 -18.15 4.66 -28.66
C ASN A 79 -19.68 4.90 -28.76
N PRO A 80 -20.50 3.87 -29.06
CA PRO A 80 -20.16 2.45 -29.18
C PRO A 80 -19.23 2.11 -30.36
N THR A 81 -18.54 0.96 -30.28
CA THR A 81 -17.68 0.42 -31.35
C THR A 81 -18.06 -1.01 -31.70
N GLU A 82 -17.81 -1.41 -32.94
CA GLU A 82 -17.94 -2.82 -33.39
C GLU A 82 -16.66 -3.61 -33.10
N ASN A 83 -15.52 -3.09 -33.53
CA ASN A 83 -14.24 -3.81 -33.51
C ASN A 83 -13.11 -2.99 -32.91
N ILE A 84 -12.82 -1.81 -33.47
CA ILE A 84 -11.63 -1.02 -33.15
C ILE A 84 -12.04 0.30 -32.52
N VAL A 85 -11.33 0.70 -31.45
CA VAL A 85 -11.47 2.02 -30.85
C VAL A 85 -10.14 2.76 -30.90
N TYR A 86 -10.18 4.03 -31.31
CA TYR A 86 -9.00 4.89 -31.45
C TYR A 86 -8.85 5.80 -30.24
N LEU A 87 -7.61 5.99 -29.81
CA LEU A 87 -7.23 6.82 -28.69
C LEU A 87 -6.99 8.26 -29.17
N MET A 88 -7.63 9.23 -28.52
CA MET A 88 -7.57 10.65 -28.90
C MET A 88 -6.65 11.49 -27.99
N ASN A 89 -6.15 10.92 -26.88
CA ASN A 89 -5.26 11.62 -25.97
C ASN A 89 -3.87 11.84 -26.61
N LYS A 90 -3.51 13.10 -26.86
CA LYS A 90 -2.19 13.48 -27.41
C LYS A 90 -1.05 13.33 -26.39
N ASP A 91 -1.38 13.33 -25.10
CA ASP A 91 -0.42 13.33 -23.99
C ASP A 91 0.06 11.92 -23.60
N ILE A 92 -0.39 10.89 -24.32
CA ILE A 92 0.13 9.51 -24.20
C ILE A 92 1.28 9.38 -25.20
N SER A 93 2.40 10.05 -24.92
CA SER A 93 3.54 10.10 -25.83
C SER A 93 4.74 9.28 -25.33
N ALA A 94 5.21 8.39 -26.21
CA ALA A 94 6.58 7.87 -26.38
C ALA A 94 7.26 7.05 -25.26
N GLU A 95 6.56 6.62 -24.22
CA GLU A 95 7.11 5.72 -23.21
C GLU A 95 6.35 4.39 -23.15
N THR A 96 7.02 3.32 -22.71
CA THR A 96 6.37 2.03 -22.49
C THR A 96 5.22 2.17 -21.50
N VAL A 97 3.99 2.12 -22.01
CA VAL A 97 2.76 2.19 -21.22
C VAL A 97 2.24 0.80 -20.93
N ASN A 98 1.59 0.63 -19.78
CA ASN A 98 0.86 -0.60 -19.49
C ASN A 98 -0.62 -0.40 -19.80
N VAL A 99 -1.15 -1.22 -20.70
CA VAL A 99 -2.54 -1.18 -21.14
C VAL A 99 -3.27 -2.35 -20.54
N SER A 100 -4.35 -2.07 -19.80
CA SER A 100 -5.19 -3.07 -19.16
C SER A 100 -6.64 -2.89 -19.58
N ILE A 101 -7.30 -3.98 -19.95
CA ILE A 101 -8.73 -4.00 -20.31
C ILE A 101 -9.46 -4.90 -19.33
N PHE A 102 -10.56 -4.39 -18.79
CA PHE A 102 -11.41 -5.07 -17.83
C PHE A 102 -12.81 -5.24 -18.40
N ASN A 103 -13.44 -6.38 -18.11
CA ASN A 103 -14.85 -6.60 -18.43
C ASN A 103 -15.79 -5.90 -17.42
N SER A 104 -17.10 -6.03 -17.62
CA SER A 104 -18.14 -5.44 -16.75
C SER A 104 -18.10 -5.89 -15.28
N ILE A 105 -17.43 -7.01 -14.97
CA ILE A 105 -17.28 -7.57 -13.62
C ILE A 105 -15.93 -7.14 -13.00
N GLY A 106 -15.11 -6.37 -13.73
CA GLY A 106 -13.79 -5.92 -13.29
C GLY A 106 -12.68 -6.96 -13.46
N LYS A 107 -12.93 -8.08 -14.15
CA LYS A 107 -11.88 -9.06 -14.48
C LYS A 107 -10.97 -8.50 -15.58
N CYS A 108 -9.66 -8.49 -15.32
CA CYS A 108 -8.65 -8.15 -16.33
C CYS A 108 -8.60 -9.23 -17.41
N ILE A 109 -8.95 -8.88 -18.65
CA ILE A 109 -8.95 -9.79 -19.81
C ILE A 109 -7.76 -9.54 -20.75
N HIS A 110 -7.12 -8.38 -20.62
CA HIS A 110 -5.94 -8.02 -21.40
C HIS A 110 -5.00 -7.17 -20.54
N ASN A 111 -3.71 -7.46 -20.58
CA ASN A 111 -2.69 -6.67 -19.89
C ASN A 111 -1.37 -6.76 -20.66
N GLN A 112 -0.91 -5.66 -21.24
CA GLN A 112 0.30 -5.64 -22.05
C GLN A 112 1.06 -4.32 -21.92
N LYS A 113 2.39 -4.42 -21.90
CA LYS A 113 3.30 -3.29 -22.01
C LYS A 113 3.58 -3.00 -23.48
N ILE A 114 3.31 -1.78 -23.93
CA ILE A 114 3.43 -1.37 -25.34
C ILE A 114 4.14 0.00 -25.40
N SER A 115 5.04 0.19 -26.37
CA SER A 115 5.80 1.43 -26.53
C SER A 115 4.98 2.57 -27.12
N GLU A 116 3.98 2.28 -27.96
CA GLU A 116 3.06 3.26 -28.52
C GLU A 116 1.71 2.56 -28.77
N ILE A 117 0.60 3.19 -28.35
CA ILE A 117 -0.74 2.68 -28.60
C ILE A 117 -1.62 3.76 -29.21
N LYS A 118 -2.19 3.47 -30.40
CA LYS A 118 -3.09 4.37 -31.15
C LYS A 118 -4.52 3.85 -31.21
N SER A 119 -4.68 2.53 -31.15
CA SER A 119 -5.97 1.87 -31.19
C SER A 119 -5.98 0.63 -30.33
N ILE A 120 -7.17 0.24 -29.90
CA ILE A 120 -7.44 -0.99 -29.18
C ILE A 120 -8.38 -1.82 -30.04
N ASP A 121 -7.98 -3.05 -30.31
CA ASP A 121 -8.80 -4.02 -31.00
C ASP A 121 -9.61 -4.84 -29.99
N LEU A 122 -10.92 -4.76 -30.10
CA LEU A 122 -11.89 -5.49 -29.29
C LEU A 122 -12.61 -6.60 -30.09
N SER A 123 -12.23 -6.85 -31.34
CA SER A 123 -12.86 -7.86 -32.22
C SER A 123 -12.93 -9.25 -31.59
N SER A 124 -11.92 -9.61 -30.80
CA SER A 124 -11.81 -10.91 -30.14
C SER A 124 -12.67 -11.05 -28.88
N TYR A 125 -13.36 -9.97 -28.45
CA TYR A 125 -14.17 -9.96 -27.23
C TYR A 125 -15.68 -9.88 -27.54
N PRO A 126 -16.54 -10.50 -26.71
CA PRO A 126 -18.00 -10.39 -26.86
C PRO A 126 -18.52 -8.96 -26.75
N SER A 127 -19.69 -8.69 -27.30
CA SER A 127 -20.40 -7.42 -27.12
C SER A 127 -20.66 -7.15 -25.63
N GLY A 128 -20.46 -5.92 -25.18
CA GLY A 128 -20.52 -5.57 -23.76
C GLY A 128 -19.77 -4.30 -23.38
N ILE A 129 -19.69 -4.04 -22.08
CA ILE A 129 -18.99 -2.87 -21.53
C ILE A 129 -17.58 -3.27 -21.13
N TYR A 130 -16.60 -2.46 -21.55
CA TYR A 130 -15.20 -2.61 -21.19
C TYR A 130 -14.65 -1.34 -20.55
N LEU A 131 -13.83 -1.51 -19.52
CA LEU A 131 -13.03 -0.45 -18.93
C LEU A 131 -11.60 -0.58 -19.40
N VAL A 132 -11.05 0.49 -19.95
CA VAL A 132 -9.68 0.57 -20.43
C VAL A 132 -8.89 1.46 -19.49
N SER A 133 -7.74 0.97 -19.05
CA SER A 133 -6.78 1.70 -18.23
C SER A 133 -5.41 1.69 -18.88
N ILE A 134 -4.80 2.87 -19.03
CA ILE A 134 -3.45 3.05 -19.57
C ILE A 134 -2.60 3.72 -18.50
N LYS A 135 -1.60 3.01 -17.97
CA LYS A 135 -0.67 3.54 -16.97
C LYS A 135 0.65 3.93 -17.63
N SER A 136 1.04 5.19 -17.44
CA SER A 136 2.31 5.75 -17.91
C SER A 136 3.00 6.49 -16.75
N LYS A 137 4.14 5.99 -16.25
CA LYS A 137 4.85 6.47 -15.05
C LYS A 137 3.90 6.89 -13.91
N ASP A 138 3.61 8.19 -13.80
CA ASP A 138 2.81 8.83 -12.75
C ASP A 138 1.39 9.23 -13.20
N LYS A 139 0.97 8.82 -14.39
CA LYS A 139 -0.36 9.08 -14.96
C LYS A 139 -1.12 7.79 -15.21
N ILE A 140 -2.41 7.79 -14.88
CA ILE A 140 -3.33 6.71 -15.24
C ILE A 140 -4.46 7.32 -16.05
N TYR A 141 -4.58 6.91 -17.31
CA TYR A 141 -5.73 7.26 -18.15
C TYR A 141 -6.77 6.16 -18.04
N SER A 142 -8.04 6.50 -17.78
CA SER A 142 -9.11 5.51 -17.71
C SER A 142 -10.36 5.94 -18.47
N GLY A 143 -11.01 4.99 -19.13
CA GLY A 143 -12.21 5.25 -19.92
C GLY A 143 -13.08 4.01 -20.11
N LYS A 144 -14.35 4.25 -20.41
CA LYS A 144 -15.35 3.20 -20.68
C LYS A 144 -15.67 3.16 -22.16
N VAL A 145 -15.71 1.97 -22.74
CA VAL A 145 -16.12 1.72 -24.12
C VAL A 145 -17.24 0.67 -24.15
N VAL A 146 -18.22 0.87 -25.02
CA VAL A 146 -19.30 -0.07 -25.28
C VAL A 146 -19.03 -0.75 -26.61
N LYS A 147 -18.92 -2.07 -26.60
CA LYS A 147 -18.81 -2.90 -27.81
C LYS A 147 -20.18 -3.45 -28.20
N GLN A 148 -20.55 -3.32 -29.46
CA GLN A 148 -21.76 -3.93 -30.05
C GLN A 148 -21.43 -5.24 -30.78
#